data_AF-A0A2D6GF20-F1
#
_entry.id   AF-A0A2D6GF20-F1
#
_cell.length_a   1.000
_cell.length_b   1.000
_cell.length_c   1.000
_cell.angle_alpha   90.00
_cell.angle_beta   90.00
_cell.angle_gamma   90.00
#
_symmetry.space_group_name_H-M   'P 1'
#
loop_
_entity.id
_entity.type
_entity.pdbx_description
1 polymer ?
#
loop_
_entity_poly.entity_id
_entity_poly.type
_entity_poly.pdbx_seq_one_letter_code
_entity_poly.pdbx_strand_id
1 'polypeptide(L)' 'MTSICHMFSVYVLLSLTNGCYYIGSTGDLPGRLVQHNSGGQQVDQIRSTVEGRPSRKI' A
#
# COMPACT_ATOMS: atom_id res chain seq x y z
N MET A 1 21.76 -13.33 25.82
CA MET A 1 20.91 -13.44 24.61
C MET A 1 19.64 -12.63 24.87
N THR A 2 19.62 -11.36 24.50
CA THR A 2 18.44 -10.49 24.67
C THR A 2 17.52 -10.67 23.48
N SER A 3 16.33 -11.23 23.71
CA SER A 3 15.27 -11.27 22.71
C SER A 3 14.74 -9.85 22.51
N ILE A 4 15.07 -9.24 21.36
CA ILE A 4 14.50 -7.95 20.95
C ILE A 4 13.10 -8.25 20.38
N CYS A 5 12.06 -7.90 21.14
CA CYS A 5 10.69 -7.93 20.64
C CYS A 5 10.46 -6.66 19.80
N HIS A 6 10.52 -6.79 18.47
CA HIS A 6 10.17 -5.68 17.58
C HIS A 6 8.66 -5.46 17.59
N MET A 7 8.22 -4.32 18.13
CA MET A 7 6.81 -3.95 18.16
C MET A 7 6.37 -3.55 16.74
N PHE A 8 5.47 -4.32 16.15
CA PHE A 8 4.85 -4.00 14.87
C PHE A 8 3.49 -3.34 15.10
N SER A 9 3.20 -2.30 14.31
CA SER A 9 1.95 -1.57 14.34
C SER A 9 1.22 -1.71 13.01
N VAL A 10 -0.11 -1.76 13.07
CA VAL A 10 -1.01 -1.61 11.91
C VAL A 10 -1.56 -0.19 11.93
N TYR A 11 -1.59 0.48 10.78
CA TYR A 11 -2.00 1.88 10.66
C TYR A 11 -2.85 2.13 9.41
N VAL A 12 -3.58 3.24 9.44
CA VAL A 12 -4.36 3.76 8.32
C VAL A 12 -3.87 5.17 8.00
N LEU A 13 -3.51 5.42 6.74
CA LEU A 13 -3.20 6.74 6.22
C LEU A 13 -4.40 7.25 5.41
N LEU A 14 -4.73 8.53 5.60
CA LEU A 14 -5.65 9.26 4.73
C LEU A 14 -4.82 10.14 3.80
N SER A 15 -5.02 9.96 2.50
CA SER A 15 -4.42 10.82 1.48
C SER A 15 -5.13 12.17 1.45
N LEU A 16 -4.38 13.24 1.65
CA LEU A 16 -4.92 14.60 1.61
C LEU A 16 -5.19 15.11 0.18
N THR A 17 -4.62 14.46 -0.85
CA THR A 17 -4.78 14.88 -2.25
C THR A 17 -6.04 14.31 -2.92
N ASN A 18 -6.43 13.09 -2.58
CA ASN A 18 -7.56 12.40 -3.23
C ASN A 18 -8.56 11.78 -2.24
N GLY A 19 -8.33 11.93 -0.93
CA GLY A 19 -9.20 11.36 0.10
C GLY A 19 -9.17 9.83 0.21
N CYS A 20 -8.26 9.16 -0.51
CA CYS A 20 -8.14 7.71 -0.46
C CYS A 20 -7.48 7.24 0.84
N TYR A 21 -7.88 6.07 1.31
CA TYR A 21 -7.27 5.41 2.47
C TYR A 21 -6.22 4.39 2.03
N TYR A 22 -5.14 4.30 2.80
CA TYR A 22 -4.12 3.26 2.70
C TYR A 22 -3.98 2.56 4.04
N ILE A 23 -3.97 1.22 4.04
CA ILE A 23 -3.77 0.41 5.24
C ILE A 23 -2.42 -0.29 5.11
N GLY A 24 -1.60 -0.22 6.15
CA GLY A 24 -0.30 -0.89 6.17
C GLY A 24 0.13 -1.31 7.56
N SER A 25 1.27 -1.99 7.63
CA SER A 25 1.93 -2.35 8.87
C SER A 25 3.41 -2.00 8.80
N THR A 26 4.02 -1.69 9.95
CA THR A 26 5.43 -1.33 10.06
C THR A 26 5.93 -1.48 11.49
N GLY A 27 7.24 -1.73 11.65
CA GLY A 27 7.94 -1.60 12.93
C GLY A 27 8.48 -0.19 13.21
N ASP A 28 8.45 0.69 12.20
CA ASP A 28 8.88 2.10 12.27
C ASP A 28 7.82 2.99 11.59
N LEU A 29 6.95 3.60 12.41
CA LEU A 29 5.88 4.48 11.93
C LEU A 29 6.41 5.77 11.29
N PRO A 30 7.33 6.53 11.94
CA PRO A 30 7.93 7.73 11.35
C PRO A 30 8.58 7.48 9.99
N GLY A 31 9.46 6.48 9.88
CA GLY A 31 10.14 6.18 8.61
C GLY A 31 9.17 5.80 7.50
N ARG A 32 8.11 5.06 7.84
CA ARG A 32 7.08 4.65 6.88
C ARG A 32 6.25 5.83 6.36
N LEU A 33 5.90 6.78 7.22
CA LEU A 33 5.16 7.98 6.80
C LEU A 33 5.98 8.83 5.81
N VAL A 34 7.27 9.02 6.08
CA VAL A 34 8.19 9.73 5.17
C VAL A 34 8.28 8.98 3.83
N GLN A 35 8.51 7.66 3.86
CA GLN A 35 8.63 6.84 2.65
C GLN A 35 7.37 6.89 1.78
N HIS A 36 6.18 6.87 2.40
CA HIS A 36 4.89 6.95 1.71
C HIS A 36 4.73 8.31 1.01
N ASN A 37 5.07 9.41 1.69
CA ASN A 37 4.90 10.77 1.15
C ASN A 37 5.94 11.14 0.09
N SER A 38 7.14 10.55 0.13
CA SER A 38 8.20 10.80 -0.86
C SER A 38 7.94 10.16 -2.23
N GLY A 39 6.77 9.57 -2.47
CA GLY A 39 6.43 8.93 -3.74
C GLY A 39 7.20 7.63 -4.02
N GLY A 40 7.94 7.12 -3.03
CA GLY A 40 8.77 5.92 -3.13
C GLY A 40 7.98 4.59 -3.12
N GLN A 41 6.68 4.63 -3.37
CA GLN A 41 5.89 3.42 -3.58
C GLN A 41 5.88 3.17 -5.08
N GLN A 42 6.75 2.24 -5.53
CA GLN A 42 6.56 1.57 -6.81
C GLN A 42 5.16 0.98 -6.76
N VAL A 43 4.24 1.64 -7.47
CA VAL A 43 2.93 1.09 -7.71
C VAL A 43 3.16 -0.14 -8.58
N ASP A 44 3.22 -1.31 -7.97
CA ASP A 44 2.74 -2.51 -8.65
C ASP A 44 1.23 -2.31 -8.81
N GLN A 45 0.86 -1.44 -9.77
CA GLN A 45 -0.47 -1.45 -10.34
C GLN A 45 -0.60 -2.84 -10.97
N ILE A 46 -1.09 -3.80 -10.18
CA ILE A 46 -1.86 -4.91 -10.71
C ILE A 46 -3.06 -4.23 -11.37
N ARG A 47 -2.88 -3.79 -12.62
CA ARG A 47 -3.96 -3.55 -13.55
C ARG A 47 -4.64 -4.89 -13.68
N SER A 48 -5.67 -5.12 -12.89
CA SER A 48 -6.73 -6.04 -13.28
C SER A 48 -7.38 -5.41 -14.51
N THR A 49 -6.73 -5.59 -15.66
CA THR A 49 -7.35 -5.37 -16.97
C THR A 49 -8.40 -6.47 -17.10
N VAL A 50 -9.59 -6.23 -16.56
CA VAL A 50 -10.78 -6.97 -16.96
C VAL A 50 -11.17 -6.45 -18.33
N GLU A 51 -10.34 -6.74 -19.34
CA GLU A 51 -10.82 -6.67 -20.72
C GLU A 51 -11.64 -7.92 -20.95
N GLY A 52 -12.96 -7.76 -20.82
CA GLY A 52 -13.93 -8.72 -21.31
C GLY A 52 -13.61 -9.02 -22.77
N ARG A 53 -13.17 -10.25 -23.06
CA ARG A 53 -13.04 -10.74 -24.43
C ARG A 53 -14.40 -10.59 -25.11
N PRO A 54 -14.51 -9.96 -26.30
CA PRO A 54 -15.75 -10.01 -27.05
C PRO A 54 -16.00 -11.46 -27.46
N SER A 55 -17.10 -12.04 -26.97
CA SER A 55 -17.62 -13.31 -27.48
C SER A 55 -17.77 -13.19 -29.00
N ARG A 56 -16.99 -13.97 -29.76
CA ARG A 56 -17.33 -14.25 -31.15
C ARG A 56 -18.68 -14.94 -31.14
N LYS A 57 -19.71 -14.25 -31.64
CA LYS A 57 -20.94 -14.93 -32.07
C LYS A 57 -20.55 -15.85 -33.23
N ILE A 58 -20.76 -17.14 -33.02
CA ILE A 58 -20.82 -18.15 -34.08
C ILE A 58 -22.24 -18.13 -34.64
#